data_AF-R6H8C7-F1
#
_entry.id   AF-R6H8C7-F1
#
_cell.length_a   1.000
_cell.length_b   1.000
_cell.length_c   1.000
_cell.angle_alpha   90.00
_cell.angle_beta   90.00
_cell.angle_gamma   90.00
#
_symmetry.space_group_name_H-M   'P 1'
#
loop_
_entity.id
_entity.type
_entity.pdbx_description
1 polymer ?
#
loop_
_entity_poly.entity_id
_entity_poly.type
_entity_poly.pdbx_seq_one_letter_code
_entity_poly.pdbx_strand_id
1 'polypeptide(L)'
;MHCHNMLERGLSLGMEATDLWFDPLFLVVKGMQDKQMDVLNAIKLFADEGLKSTGGLSNNSNGAPKTLRPIMDATLVAMAMMQGLTSAIVNPCDLRLMETIKTCDIIKNHVLYSDSYLEL
;
A
#
# COMPACT_ATOMS: atom_id res chain seq x y z
N MET A 1 2.69 -5.84 -18.13
CA MET A 1 3.58 -6.78 -18.86
C MET A 1 4.37 -7.67 -17.90
N HIS A 2 5.09 -7.11 -16.92
CA HIS A 2 5.83 -7.94 -15.94
C HIS A 2 4.92 -8.70 -14.95
N CYS A 3 3.84 -8.08 -14.44
CA CYS A 3 2.87 -8.73 -13.55
C CYS A 3 2.24 -9.99 -14.20
N HIS A 4 1.77 -9.89 -15.45
CA HIS A 4 1.20 -11.01 -16.19
C HIS A 4 2.21 -12.16 -16.38
N ASN A 5 3.46 -11.87 -16.73
CA ASN A 5 4.49 -12.91 -16.87
C ASN A 5 4.73 -13.65 -15.52
N MET A 6 4.76 -12.91 -14.42
CA MET A 6 4.90 -13.49 -13.08
C MET A 6 3.67 -14.30 -12.66
N LEU A 7 2.47 -13.81 -12.99
CA LEU A 7 1.20 -14.51 -12.77
C LEU A 7 1.16 -15.83 -13.53
N GLU A 8 1.37 -15.79 -14.85
CA GLU A 8 1.40 -16.99 -15.70
C GLU A 8 2.42 -18.02 -15.21
N ARG A 9 3.60 -17.55 -14.79
CA ARG A 9 4.62 -18.43 -14.22
C ARG A 9 4.14 -19.07 -12.91
N GLY A 10 3.54 -18.30 -12.00
CA GLY A 10 2.98 -18.82 -10.74
C GLY A 10 1.89 -19.86 -11.00
N LEU A 11 0.95 -19.56 -11.90
CA LEU A 11 -0.11 -20.49 -12.30
C LEU A 11 0.47 -21.79 -12.88
N SER A 12 1.51 -21.70 -13.72
CA SER A 12 2.18 -22.89 -14.29
C SER A 12 2.85 -23.79 -13.25
N LEU A 13 3.11 -23.25 -12.04
CA LEU A 13 3.70 -23.97 -10.91
C LEU A 13 2.65 -24.42 -9.88
N GLY A 14 1.35 -24.24 -10.17
CA GLY A 14 0.25 -24.65 -9.31
C GLY A 14 -0.11 -23.65 -8.20
N MET A 15 0.34 -22.40 -8.30
CA MET A 15 -0.14 -21.32 -7.41
C MET A 15 -1.49 -20.79 -7.91
N GLU A 16 -2.29 -20.25 -7.01
CA GLU A 16 -3.47 -19.46 -7.36
C GLU A 16 -3.10 -17.98 -7.48
N ALA A 17 -3.87 -17.20 -8.24
CA ALA A 17 -3.66 -15.75 -8.33
C ALA A 17 -3.70 -15.08 -6.94
N THR A 18 -4.46 -15.64 -6.00
CA THR A 18 -4.56 -15.18 -4.61
C THR A 18 -3.31 -15.42 -3.78
N ASP A 19 -2.37 -16.24 -4.23
CA ASP A 19 -1.09 -16.50 -3.56
C ASP A 19 -0.02 -15.47 -3.91
N LEU A 20 -0.31 -14.57 -4.85
CA LEU A 20 0.64 -13.61 -5.40
C LEU A 20 0.27 -12.19 -4.97
N TRP A 21 1.27 -11.46 -4.45
CA TRP A 21 1.18 -10.02 -4.21
C TRP A 21 2.21 -9.31 -5.09
N PHE A 22 1.73 -8.34 -5.87
CA PHE A 22 2.57 -7.55 -6.77
C PHE A 22 3.01 -6.25 -6.08
N ASP A 23 4.32 -6.00 -6.07
CA ASP A 23 4.89 -4.76 -5.53
C ASP A 23 5.19 -3.77 -6.68
N PRO A 24 4.54 -2.60 -6.73
CA PRO A 24 4.81 -1.56 -7.72
C PRO A 24 6.14 -0.82 -7.49
N LEU A 25 6.87 -1.19 -6.43
CA LEU A 25 8.08 -0.55 -5.92
C LEU A 25 7.83 0.89 -5.45
N PHE A 26 7.48 1.05 -4.18
CA PHE A 26 7.44 2.38 -3.57
C PHE A 26 8.79 3.08 -3.66
N LEU A 27 8.80 4.26 -4.30
CA LEU A 27 10.01 5.02 -4.60
C LEU A 27 10.21 6.16 -3.60
N VAL A 28 11.47 6.49 -3.32
CA VAL A 28 11.83 7.60 -2.44
C VAL A 28 11.37 8.93 -3.03
N VAL A 29 10.57 9.70 -2.27
CA VAL A 29 10.09 11.01 -2.73
C VAL A 29 11.25 11.95 -3.01
N LYS A 30 12.29 11.91 -2.17
CA LYS A 30 13.50 12.70 -2.36
C LYS A 30 14.26 12.23 -3.60
N GLY A 31 14.06 12.93 -4.71
CA GLY A 31 14.71 12.65 -6.00
C GLY A 31 13.86 11.86 -7.01
N MET A 32 12.72 11.31 -6.60
CA MET A 32 11.75 10.63 -7.51
C MET A 32 10.31 11.07 -7.24
N GLN A 33 10.11 12.36 -6.93
CA GLN A 33 8.79 12.91 -6.62
C GLN A 33 7.83 12.84 -7.81
N ASP A 34 8.34 13.00 -9.04
CA ASP A 34 7.57 12.91 -10.28
C ASP A 34 6.99 11.51 -10.54
N LYS A 35 7.52 10.47 -9.87
CA LYS A 35 7.10 9.07 -10.01
C LYS A 35 6.07 8.61 -8.99
N GLN A 36 5.73 9.42 -8.00
CA GLN A 36 4.83 8.99 -6.91
C GLN A 36 3.43 8.64 -7.43
N MET A 37 2.94 9.42 -8.40
CA MET A 37 1.65 9.12 -9.03
C MET A 37 1.70 7.87 -9.91
N ASP A 38 2.85 7.56 -10.53
CA ASP A 38 3.02 6.32 -11.31
C ASP A 38 2.89 5.09 -10.41
N VAL A 39 3.45 5.13 -9.19
CA VAL A 39 3.30 4.06 -8.18
C VAL A 39 1.83 3.87 -7.79
N LEU A 40 1.11 4.96 -7.49
CA LEU A 40 -0.30 4.91 -7.13
C LEU A 40 -1.18 4.40 -8.30
N ASN A 41 -0.88 4.79 -9.53
CA ASN A 41 -1.57 4.31 -10.72
C ASN A 41 -1.29 2.81 -10.97
N ALA A 42 -0.09 2.32 -10.65
CA ALA A 42 0.22 0.90 -10.72
C ALA A 42 -0.58 0.07 -9.70
N ILE A 43 -0.75 0.58 -8.47
CA ILE A 43 -1.62 -0.04 -7.45
C ILE A 43 -3.04 -0.15 -7.98
N LYS A 44 -3.56 0.95 -8.56
CA LYS A 44 -4.90 0.96 -9.17
C LYS A 44 -5.04 -0.06 -10.28
N LEU A 45 -4.05 -0.16 -11.16
CA LEU A 45 -4.05 -1.14 -12.25
C LEU A 45 -4.14 -2.57 -11.72
N PHE A 46 -3.36 -2.92 -10.68
CA PHE A 46 -3.45 -4.24 -10.07
C PHE A 46 -4.84 -4.49 -9.47
N ALA A 47 -5.42 -3.52 -8.77
CA ALA A 47 -6.74 -3.64 -8.19
C ALA A 47 -7.85 -3.81 -9.26
N ASP A 48 -7.76 -3.04 -10.35
CA ASP A 48 -8.71 -3.13 -11.48
C ASP A 48 -8.63 -4.50 -12.19
N GLU A 49 -7.46 -5.14 -12.18
CA GLU A 49 -7.25 -6.52 -12.68
C GLU A 49 -7.60 -7.61 -11.64
N GLY A 50 -8.02 -7.23 -10.42
CA GLY A 50 -8.32 -8.16 -9.33
C GLY A 50 -7.08 -8.81 -8.70
N LEU A 51 -5.89 -8.26 -8.95
CA LEU A 51 -4.62 -8.75 -8.42
C LEU A 51 -4.32 -8.09 -7.07
N LYS A 52 -3.76 -8.88 -6.14
CA LYS A 52 -3.34 -8.34 -4.85
C LYS A 52 -2.05 -7.56 -5.01
N SER A 53 -1.92 -6.46 -4.28
CA SER A 53 -0.72 -5.62 -4.28
C SER A 53 -0.17 -5.41 -2.87
N THR A 54 1.15 -5.28 -2.78
CA THR A 54 1.87 -5.03 -1.51
C THR A 54 3.02 -4.04 -1.71
N GLY A 55 3.68 -3.63 -0.63
CA GLY A 55 4.96 -2.94 -0.72
C GLY A 55 5.43 -2.27 0.57
N GLY A 56 6.69 -1.87 0.58
CA GLY A 56 7.32 -1.20 1.72
C GLY A 56 7.05 0.31 1.75
N LEU A 57 6.13 0.75 2.62
CA LEU A 57 5.75 2.17 2.69
C LEU A 57 6.89 3.09 3.14
N SER A 58 7.76 2.61 4.03
CA SER A 58 8.87 3.42 4.55
C SER A 58 9.88 3.86 3.49
N ASN A 59 9.87 3.23 2.30
CA ASN A 59 10.73 3.60 1.17
C ASN A 59 10.45 5.03 0.68
N ASN A 60 9.17 5.43 0.69
CA ASN A 60 8.72 6.76 0.30
C ASN A 60 9.43 7.87 1.06
N SER A 61 9.55 7.73 2.38
CA SER A 61 10.12 8.73 3.27
C SER A 61 11.62 8.56 3.54
N ASN A 62 12.31 7.67 2.81
CA ASN A 62 13.75 7.46 3.01
C ASN A 62 14.55 8.76 2.76
N GLY A 63 15.45 9.08 3.68
CA GLY A 63 16.25 10.31 3.61
C GLY A 63 15.50 11.61 3.92
N ALA A 64 14.21 11.54 4.28
CA ALA A 64 13.46 12.66 4.84
C ALA A 64 13.77 12.85 6.34
N PRO A 65 13.61 14.06 6.91
CA PRO A 65 13.70 14.29 8.35
C PRO A 65 12.80 13.33 9.14
N LYS A 66 13.30 12.79 10.26
CA LYS A 66 12.55 11.84 11.11
C LYS A 66 11.18 12.35 11.54
N THR A 67 11.04 13.67 11.73
CA THR A 67 9.78 14.32 12.09
C THR A 67 8.74 14.34 10.98
N LEU A 68 9.16 14.21 9.71
CA LEU A 68 8.26 14.21 8.55
C LEU A 68 7.82 12.79 8.13
N ARG A 69 8.62 11.76 8.44
CA ARG A 69 8.34 10.39 7.98
C ARG A 69 6.96 9.87 8.40
N PRO A 70 6.52 9.99 9.68
CA PRO A 70 5.18 9.54 10.08
C PRO A 70 4.06 10.24 9.32
N ILE A 71 4.26 11.51 8.95
CA ILE A 71 3.28 12.30 8.20
C ILE A 71 3.20 11.80 6.76
N MET A 72 4.36 11.63 6.13
CA MET A 72 4.46 11.20 4.73
C MET A 72 3.94 9.77 4.56
N ASP A 73 4.33 8.84 5.43
CA ASP A 73 3.97 7.43 5.32
C ASP A 73 2.48 7.22 5.59
N ALA A 74 1.91 7.93 6.59
CA ALA A 74 0.47 7.93 6.85
C ALA A 74 -0.35 8.52 5.69
N THR A 75 0.11 9.63 5.10
CA THR A 75 -0.59 10.23 3.96
C THR A 75 -0.54 9.30 2.75
N LEU A 76 0.61 8.70 2.47
CA LEU A 76 0.77 7.79 1.35
C LEU A 76 -0.06 6.51 1.52
N VAL A 77 -0.15 5.91 2.72
CA VAL A 77 -0.97 4.71 2.91
C VAL A 77 -2.44 4.98 2.63
N ALA A 78 -2.96 6.15 3.06
CA ALA A 78 -4.35 6.50 2.78
C ALA A 78 -4.61 6.61 1.26
N MET A 79 -3.68 7.24 0.53
CA MET A 79 -3.75 7.33 -0.93
C MET A 79 -3.67 5.94 -1.59
N ALA A 80 -2.76 5.08 -1.12
CA ALA A 80 -2.57 3.74 -1.65
C ALA A 80 -3.78 2.82 -1.37
N MET A 81 -4.35 2.88 -0.16
CA MET A 81 -5.58 2.18 0.21
C MET A 81 -6.77 2.64 -0.65
N MET A 82 -6.82 3.92 -1.00
CA MET A 82 -7.83 4.43 -1.94
C MET A 82 -7.67 3.83 -3.34
N GLN A 83 -6.44 3.62 -3.80
CA GLN A 83 -6.15 2.96 -5.09
C GLN A 83 -6.34 1.44 -5.07
N GLY A 84 -6.61 0.83 -3.92
CA GLY A 84 -6.85 -0.62 -3.80
C GLY A 84 -5.64 -1.43 -3.34
N LEU A 85 -4.67 -0.82 -2.67
CA LEU A 85 -3.56 -1.54 -2.02
C LEU A 85 -4.10 -2.62 -1.07
N THR A 86 -3.63 -3.87 -1.22
CA THR A 86 -4.14 -5.01 -0.45
C THR A 86 -3.40 -5.23 0.87
N SER A 87 -2.07 -5.03 0.88
CA SER A 87 -1.26 -5.11 2.10
C SER A 87 -0.07 -4.15 2.04
N ALA A 88 0.60 -3.94 3.17
CA ALA A 88 1.78 -3.10 3.24
C ALA A 88 2.77 -3.62 4.28
N ILE A 89 4.07 -3.47 4.02
CA ILE A 89 5.12 -3.67 5.01
C ILE A 89 5.34 -2.32 5.71
N VAL A 90 5.05 -2.28 7.00
CA VAL A 90 4.95 -1.03 7.78
C VAL A 90 5.67 -1.11 9.12
N ASN A 91 5.89 0.04 9.75
CA ASN A 91 6.25 0.12 11.16
C ASN A 91 4.97 0.15 12.02
N PRO A 92 4.59 -0.95 12.70
CA PRO A 92 3.37 -0.98 13.51
C PRO A 92 3.46 -0.12 14.77
N CYS A 93 4.67 0.33 15.15
CA CYS A 93 4.87 1.24 16.29
C CYS A 93 4.65 2.71 15.92
N ASP A 94 4.40 3.03 14.65
CA ASP A 94 4.04 4.39 14.23
C ASP A 94 2.54 4.62 14.45
N LEU A 95 2.22 5.31 15.55
CA LEU A 95 0.83 5.58 15.94
C LEU A 95 0.03 6.27 14.83
N ARG A 96 0.62 7.29 14.18
CA ARG A 96 -0.08 8.06 13.13
C ARG A 96 -0.39 7.19 11.92
N LEU A 97 0.53 6.32 11.54
CA LEU A 97 0.34 5.38 10.45
C LEU A 97 -0.80 4.39 10.78
N MET A 98 -0.77 3.79 11.97
CA MET A 98 -1.78 2.82 12.38
C MET A 98 -3.18 3.44 12.54
N GLU A 99 -3.28 4.63 13.13
CA GLU A 99 -4.53 5.40 13.22
C GLU A 99 -5.11 5.66 11.82
N THR A 100 -4.24 6.00 10.86
CA THR A 100 -4.66 6.27 9.49
C THR A 100 -5.19 5.02 8.79
N ILE A 101 -4.52 3.88 8.94
CA ILE A 101 -4.97 2.59 8.38
C ILE A 101 -6.34 2.21 8.93
N LYS A 102 -6.50 2.19 10.26
CA LYS A 102 -7.78 1.85 10.92
C LYS A 102 -8.90 2.80 10.48
N THR A 103 -8.60 4.09 10.37
CA THR A 103 -9.57 5.09 9.91
C THR A 103 -9.96 4.88 8.44
N CYS A 104 -9.01 4.52 7.58
CA CYS A 104 -9.30 4.20 6.18
C CYS A 104 -10.21 2.97 6.06
N ASP A 105 -10.03 1.95 6.89
CA ASP A 105 -10.89 0.76 6.88
C ASP A 105 -12.35 1.07 7.26
N ILE A 106 -12.57 1.99 8.21
CA ILE A 106 -13.91 2.50 8.53
C ILE A 106 -14.51 3.23 7.34
N ILE A 107 -13.76 4.16 6.74
CA ILE A 107 -14.24 4.98 5.60
C ILE A 107 -14.56 4.10 4.39
N LYS A 108 -13.76 3.06 4.15
CA LYS A 108 -13.95 2.10 3.05
C LYS A 108 -15.04 1.05 3.36
N ASN A 109 -15.72 1.15 4.50
CA ASN A 109 -16.73 0.20 4.95
C ASN A 109 -16.21 -1.25 5.04
N HIS A 110 -14.91 -1.41 5.35
CA HIS A 110 -14.32 -2.71 5.67
C HIS A 110 -14.60 -3.10 7.13
N VAL A 111 -14.73 -2.11 8.01
CA VAL A 111 -15.04 -2.27 9.43
C VAL A 111 -16.23 -1.38 9.78
N LEU A 112 -17.15 -1.88 10.59
CA LEU A 112 -18.28 -1.08 11.09
C LEU A 112 -17.81 -0.01 12.07
N TYR A 113 -18.42 1.16 12.02
CA TYR A 113 -18.11 2.26 12.92
C TYR A 113 -18.40 1.94 14.39
N SER A 114 -17.48 2.32 15.26
CA SER A 114 -17.61 2.41 16.71
C SER A 114 -16.78 3.59 17.19
N ASP A 115 -17.19 4.30 18.25
CA ASP A 115 -16.42 5.41 18.83
C ASP A 115 -15.00 4.96 19.27
N SER A 116 -14.84 3.67 19.60
CA SER A 116 -13.57 3.05 20.00
C SER A 116 -12.84 2.31 18.87
N TYR A 117 -13.11 2.61 17.60
CA TYR A 117 -12.54 1.86 16.46
C TYR A 117 -11.00 1.84 16.41
N LEU A 118 -10.33 2.80 17.06
CA LEU A 118 -8.87 2.84 17.15
C LEU A 118 -8.30 1.83 18.15
N GLU A 119 -9.10 1.27 19.05
CA GLU A 119 -8.69 0.29 20.07
C GLU A 119 -8.70 -1.16 19.57
N LEU A 120 -9.22 -1.40 18.35
CA LEU A 120 -9.25 -2.71 17.69
C LEU A 120 -7.87 -3.30 17.40
#